data_AF-A0A4U8SW71-F1
#
_entry.id   AF-A0A4U8SW71-F1
#
_cell.length_a   1.000
_cell.length_b   1.000
_cell.length_c   1.000
_cell.angle_alpha   90.00
_cell.angle_beta   90.00
_cell.angle_gamma   90.00
#
_symmetry.space_group_name_H-M   'P 1'
#
loop_
_entity.id
_entity.type
_entity.pdbx_description
1 polymer ?
#
loop_
_entity_poly.entity_id
_entity_poly.type
_entity_poly.pdbx_seq_one_letter_code
_entity_poly.pdbx_strand_id
1 'polypeptide(L)'
;VFDAKKGNRNKSYGNQIILELTGDAIKILKIRKKFISYKLKYTNKEHIKGKGFNENSNTYYLLYAHLSKILVKQGQEVKAGELIGYSGISGSANGTKAPHLHFEIRNLPNLGKGMNNRINPAFYLQAKVIESDFTKEEKQEQERCSKDMDNCLFDKKE
;
A
#
# COMPACT_ATOMS: atom_id res chain seq x y z
N VAL A 1 -6.07 -13.78 8.75
CA VAL A 1 -5.00 -13.27 9.63
C VAL A 1 -3.85 -12.84 8.73
N PHE A 2 -2.95 -11.99 9.21
CA PHE A 2 -1.77 -11.59 8.46
C PHE A 2 -0.52 -11.80 9.30
N ASP A 3 0.54 -12.37 8.73
CA ASP A 3 1.83 -12.49 9.42
C ASP A 3 2.79 -11.38 8.95
N ALA A 4 3.24 -10.56 9.89
CA ALA A 4 4.20 -9.50 9.64
C ALA A 4 5.61 -10.07 9.37
N LYS A 5 6.18 -9.75 8.20
CA LYS A 5 7.54 -10.11 7.82
C LYS A 5 8.44 -8.87 7.77
N LYS A 6 9.70 -9.04 8.15
CA LYS A 6 10.74 -8.01 8.00
C LYS A 6 11.12 -7.89 6.53
N GLY A 7 10.77 -6.78 5.89
CA GLY A 7 11.27 -6.48 4.55
C GLY A 7 12.74 -6.05 4.59
N ASN A 8 13.55 -6.49 3.63
CA ASN A 8 14.93 -6.02 3.47
C ASN A 8 14.96 -4.50 3.27
N ARG A 9 15.77 -3.78 4.06
CA ARG A 9 15.94 -2.32 3.94
C ARG A 9 16.42 -2.00 2.52
N ASN A 10 15.53 -1.42 1.73
CA ASN A 10 15.87 -0.78 0.47
C ASN A 10 15.76 0.73 0.70
N LYS A 11 16.80 1.49 0.33
CA LYS A 11 16.85 2.95 0.51
C LYS A 11 15.60 3.65 -0.04
N SER A 12 14.98 3.10 -1.09
CA SER A 12 13.76 3.68 -1.67
C SER A 12 12.52 3.52 -0.78
N TYR A 13 12.22 2.31 -0.30
CA TYR A 13 10.98 2.01 0.45
C TYR A 13 10.94 2.50 1.90
N GLY A 14 12.12 2.77 2.50
CA GLY A 14 12.19 3.21 3.89
C GLY A 14 11.71 2.15 4.88
N ASN A 15 10.94 2.57 5.89
CA ASN A 15 10.27 1.66 6.82
C ASN A 15 9.09 1.00 6.14
N GLN A 16 8.99 -0.33 6.30
CA GLN A 16 7.98 -1.13 5.61
C GLN A 16 7.47 -2.28 6.46
N ILE A 17 6.22 -2.64 6.22
CA ILE A 17 5.56 -3.84 6.74
C ILE A 17 5.18 -4.71 5.54
N ILE A 18 5.56 -5.98 5.58
CA ILE A 18 5.06 -6.98 4.63
C ILE A 18 4.11 -7.89 5.38
N LEU A 19 2.87 -7.96 4.95
CA LEU A 19 1.85 -8.83 5.52
C LEU A 19 1.62 -10.01 4.58
N GLU A 20 1.90 -11.22 5.03
CA GLU A 20 1.46 -12.44 4.34
C GLU A 20 -0.02 -12.69 4.61
N LEU A 21 -0.84 -12.86 3.57
CA LEU A 21 -2.25 -13.21 3.75
C LEU A 21 -2.38 -14.68 4.13
N THR A 22 -3.10 -14.95 5.21
CA THR A 22 -3.43 -16.31 5.64
C THR A 22 -4.94 -16.52 5.79
N GLY A 23 -5.38 -17.77 5.57
CA GLY A 23 -6.76 -18.20 5.75
C GLY A 23 -7.77 -17.39 4.93
N ASP A 24 -8.81 -16.90 5.60
CA ASP A 24 -9.91 -16.19 4.94
C ASP A 24 -9.51 -14.85 4.30
N ALA A 25 -8.36 -14.27 4.67
CA ALA A 25 -7.87 -13.04 4.05
C ALA A 25 -7.64 -13.22 2.54
N ILE A 26 -7.18 -14.40 2.10
CA ILE A 26 -6.99 -14.74 0.68
C ILE A 26 -8.34 -14.78 -0.05
N LYS A 27 -9.35 -15.39 0.58
CA LYS A 27 -10.71 -15.48 0.02
C LYS A 27 -11.32 -14.08 -0.13
N ILE A 28 -11.20 -13.25 0.91
CA ILE A 28 -11.69 -11.87 0.90
C ILE A 28 -11.03 -11.07 -0.23
N LEU A 29 -9.71 -11.19 -0.40
CA LEU A 29 -9.00 -10.49 -1.48
C LEU A 29 -9.54 -10.89 -2.86
N LYS A 30 -9.70 -12.20 -3.11
CA LYS A 30 -10.26 -12.72 -4.37
C LYS A 30 -11.71 -12.26 -4.60
N ILE A 31 -12.50 -12.15 -3.55
CA ILE A 31 -13.87 -11.63 -3.60
C ILE A 31 -13.89 -10.14 -3.93
N ARG A 32 -13.06 -9.31 -3.27
CA ARG A 32 -13.00 -7.85 -3.52
C ARG A 32 -12.76 -7.54 -5.00
N LYS A 33 -11.88 -8.29 -5.66
CA LYS A 33 -11.62 -8.12 -7.09
C LYS A 33 -12.85 -8.32 -7.96
N LYS A 34 -13.76 -9.23 -7.59
CA LYS A 34 -15.00 -9.46 -8.33
C LYS A 34 -15.99 -8.31 -8.18
N PHE A 35 -15.96 -7.62 -7.04
CA PHE A 35 -16.85 -6.49 -6.75
C PHE A 35 -16.32 -5.15 -7.26
N ILE A 36 -15.00 -5.02 -7.42
CA ILE A 36 -14.37 -3.79 -7.90
C ILE A 36 -14.26 -3.83 -9.43
N SER A 37 -15.15 -3.12 -10.10
CA SER A 37 -15.13 -2.92 -11.55
C SER A 37 -14.19 -1.77 -11.91
N TYR A 38 -12.87 -1.99 -11.74
CA TYR A 38 -11.86 -1.00 -12.10
C TYR A 38 -11.45 -1.15 -13.57
N LYS A 39 -11.40 -0.01 -14.28
CA LYS A 39 -10.84 0.11 -15.63
C LYS A 39 -9.58 0.97 -15.55
N LEU A 40 -8.53 0.56 -16.27
CA LEU A 40 -7.30 1.33 -16.34
C LEU A 40 -7.60 2.76 -16.81
N LYS A 41 -7.08 3.74 -16.09
CA LYS A 41 -7.25 5.16 -16.40
C LYS A 41 -6.10 5.69 -17.22
N TYR A 42 -4.89 5.18 -16.98
CA TYR A 42 -3.68 5.65 -17.61
C TYR A 42 -3.09 4.56 -18.51
N THR A 43 -3.69 4.37 -19.68
CA THR A 43 -3.42 3.26 -20.61
C THR A 43 -1.94 3.00 -20.92
N ASN A 44 -1.09 4.02 -20.89
CA ASN A 44 0.35 3.91 -21.16
C ASN A 44 1.26 3.95 -19.92
N LYS A 45 0.70 4.14 -18.73
CA LYS A 45 1.45 4.24 -17.45
C LYS A 45 0.98 3.26 -16.39
N GLU A 46 -0.08 2.52 -16.70
CA GLU A 46 -0.74 1.60 -15.79
C GLU A 46 -0.74 0.20 -16.39
N HIS A 47 -0.39 -0.78 -15.56
CA HIS A 47 -0.35 -2.17 -15.96
C HIS A 47 -1.33 -2.95 -15.10
N ILE A 48 -2.01 -3.95 -15.68
CA ILE A 48 -2.86 -4.84 -14.89
C ILE A 48 -2.02 -5.58 -13.86
N LYS A 49 -0.94 -6.24 -14.33
CA LYS A 49 -0.01 -7.02 -13.52
C LYS A 49 1.36 -7.06 -14.17
N GLY A 50 2.39 -7.28 -13.36
CA GLY A 50 3.73 -7.56 -13.85
C GLY A 50 3.95 -9.04 -14.17
N LYS A 51 5.08 -9.31 -14.83
CA LYS A 51 5.50 -10.67 -15.19
C LYS A 51 5.58 -11.56 -13.95
N GLY A 52 5.06 -12.79 -14.06
CA GLY A 52 5.10 -13.80 -13.00
C GLY A 52 3.98 -13.71 -11.97
N PHE A 53 3.15 -12.66 -11.98
CA PHE A 53 1.99 -12.60 -11.09
C PHE A 53 0.94 -13.67 -11.45
N ASN A 54 0.59 -14.50 -10.47
CA ASN A 54 -0.43 -15.54 -10.56
C ASN A 54 -1.66 -15.15 -9.74
N GLU A 55 -2.74 -14.76 -10.41
CA GLU A 55 -4.04 -14.42 -9.80
C GLU A 55 -4.73 -15.62 -9.13
N ASN A 56 -4.37 -16.84 -9.53
CA ASN A 56 -4.89 -18.07 -8.93
C ASN A 56 -4.02 -18.56 -7.77
N SER A 57 -2.95 -17.85 -7.42
CA SER A 57 -2.10 -18.17 -6.28
C SER A 57 -2.92 -18.30 -4.98
N ASN A 58 -2.40 -19.10 -4.04
CA ASN A 58 -2.86 -19.12 -2.66
C ASN A 58 -1.92 -18.35 -1.73
N THR A 59 -0.95 -17.64 -2.30
CA THR A 59 0.05 -16.87 -1.56
C THR A 59 0.02 -15.44 -2.07
N TYR A 60 -0.28 -14.53 -1.15
CA TYR A 60 -0.36 -13.10 -1.37
C TYR A 60 0.37 -12.37 -0.25
N TYR A 61 1.07 -11.30 -0.62
CA TYR A 61 1.70 -10.39 0.31
C TYR A 61 1.23 -8.97 0.06
N LEU A 62 0.97 -8.22 1.13
CA LEU A 62 0.75 -6.78 1.07
C LEU A 62 2.00 -6.07 1.55
N LEU A 63 2.47 -5.09 0.79
CA LEU A 63 3.53 -4.20 1.23
C LEU A 63 2.91 -2.86 1.62
N TYR A 64 3.26 -2.36 2.81
CA TYR A 64 3.06 -0.98 3.24
C TYR A 64 4.44 -0.36 3.44
N ALA A 65 4.73 0.76 2.78
CA ALA A 65 6.04 1.40 2.82
C ALA A 65 5.98 2.92 3.03
N HIS A 66 7.16 3.54 3.19
CA HIS A 66 7.35 4.94 3.59
C HIS A 66 6.84 5.28 5.00
N LEU A 67 6.68 4.27 5.86
CA LEU A 67 6.07 4.45 7.18
C LEU A 67 6.92 5.36 8.08
N SER A 68 6.30 6.23 8.88
CA SER A 68 6.99 6.97 9.94
C SER A 68 7.25 6.06 11.14
N LYS A 69 6.29 5.19 11.47
CA LYS A 69 6.34 4.28 12.62
C LYS A 69 5.68 2.94 12.31
N ILE A 70 6.30 1.87 12.80
CA ILE A 70 5.81 0.49 12.73
C ILE A 70 5.39 0.08 14.15
N LEU A 71 4.17 -0.47 14.29
CA LEU A 71 3.62 -0.90 15.59
C LEU A 71 3.57 -2.42 15.77
N VAL A 72 3.85 -3.16 14.71
CA VAL A 72 3.84 -4.62 14.70
C VAL A 72 5.24 -5.20 14.70
N LYS A 73 5.39 -6.42 15.21
CA LYS A 73 6.66 -7.17 15.20
C LYS A 73 6.63 -8.27 14.14
N GLN A 74 7.80 -8.69 13.68
CA GLN A 74 7.90 -9.85 12.80
C GLN A 74 7.32 -11.10 13.48
N GLY A 75 6.55 -11.90 12.76
CA GLY A 75 5.84 -13.07 13.30
C GLY A 75 4.50 -12.72 13.95
N GLN A 76 4.16 -11.43 14.08
CA GLN A 76 2.90 -11.02 14.69
C GLN A 76 1.75 -11.27 13.73
N GLU A 77 0.77 -12.03 14.22
CA GLU A 77 -0.54 -12.17 13.60
C GLU A 77 -1.38 -10.92 13.81
N VAL A 78 -1.92 -10.35 12.73
CA VAL A 78 -2.86 -9.24 12.76
C VAL A 78 -4.15 -9.54 11.99
N LYS A 79 -5.21 -8.79 12.28
CA LYS A 79 -6.52 -8.85 11.63
C LYS A 79 -6.79 -7.59 10.82
N ALA A 80 -7.71 -7.68 9.87
CA ALA A 80 -8.10 -6.53 9.08
C ALA A 80 -8.77 -5.49 9.98
N GLY A 81 -8.37 -4.22 9.85
CA GLY A 81 -8.83 -3.12 10.70
C GLY A 81 -7.94 -2.82 11.90
N GLU A 82 -6.96 -3.66 12.21
CA GLU A 82 -5.98 -3.36 13.26
C GLU A 82 -4.96 -2.30 12.80
N LEU A 83 -4.59 -1.42 13.73
CA LEU A 83 -3.58 -0.39 13.49
C LEU A 83 -2.18 -1.03 13.51
N ILE A 84 -1.52 -1.02 12.35
CA ILE A 84 -0.20 -1.68 12.17
C ILE A 84 0.98 -0.69 12.10
N GLY A 85 0.70 0.59 11.87
CA GLY A 85 1.70 1.63 11.68
C GLY A 85 1.11 2.94 11.19
N TYR A 86 1.97 3.94 11.04
CA TYR A 86 1.62 5.28 10.56
C TYR A 86 2.37 5.55 9.26
N SER A 87 1.70 6.16 8.27
CA SER A 87 2.34 6.63 7.04
C SER A 87 3.35 7.73 7.34
N GLY A 88 4.23 8.01 6.39
CA GLY A 88 5.27 9.01 6.57
C GLY A 88 6.03 9.28 5.28
N ILE A 89 7.29 9.65 5.45
CA ILE A 89 8.20 10.04 4.36
C ILE A 89 9.51 9.26 4.39
N SER A 90 9.55 8.11 5.08
CA SER A 90 10.81 7.37 5.21
C SER A 90 11.26 6.76 3.89
N GLY A 91 12.59 6.69 3.69
CA GLY A 91 13.19 6.24 2.44
C GLY A 91 13.40 7.36 1.43
N SER A 92 13.60 6.98 0.17
CA SER A 92 13.84 7.89 -0.96
C SER A 92 12.84 7.55 -2.06
N ALA A 93 11.60 8.00 -1.88
CA ALA A 93 10.59 8.06 -2.93
C ALA A 93 10.96 9.22 -3.90
N ASN A 94 12.10 9.11 -4.59
CA ASN A 94 12.53 10.04 -5.65
C ASN A 94 12.43 11.55 -5.34
N GLY A 95 12.67 11.96 -4.08
CA GLY A 95 12.62 13.39 -3.70
C GLY A 95 11.23 13.90 -3.31
N THR A 96 10.20 13.06 -3.26
CA THR A 96 8.90 13.43 -2.70
C THR A 96 9.01 13.60 -1.19
N LYS A 97 8.77 14.83 -0.71
CA LYS A 97 8.68 15.18 0.72
C LYS A 97 7.26 15.06 1.27
N ALA A 98 6.28 14.76 0.41
CA ALA A 98 4.90 14.58 0.84
C ALA A 98 4.71 13.25 1.57
N PRO A 99 4.09 13.23 2.77
CA PRO A 99 3.67 12.00 3.42
C PRO A 99 2.74 11.22 2.51
N HIS A 100 3.08 9.97 2.24
CA HIS A 100 2.23 9.08 1.42
C HIS A 100 2.43 7.63 1.84
N LEU A 101 1.45 6.81 1.51
CA LEU A 101 1.56 5.37 1.65
C LEU A 101 1.87 4.76 0.29
N HIS A 102 3.00 4.07 0.18
CA HIS A 102 3.23 3.16 -0.95
C HIS A 102 2.68 1.78 -0.60
N PHE A 103 1.73 1.32 -1.42
CA PHE A 103 1.03 0.06 -1.20
C PHE A 103 1.19 -0.88 -2.38
N GLU A 104 1.45 -2.17 -2.12
CA GLU A 104 1.52 -3.19 -3.16
C GLU A 104 0.82 -4.49 -2.80
N ILE A 105 0.37 -5.20 -3.82
CA ILE A 105 -0.13 -6.57 -3.74
C ILE A 105 0.80 -7.47 -4.56
N ARG A 106 1.33 -8.53 -3.95
CA ARG A 106 2.38 -9.39 -4.51
C ARG A 106 2.08 -10.87 -4.34
N ASN A 107 2.73 -11.73 -5.13
CA ASN A 107 2.77 -13.17 -4.85
C ASN A 107 4.06 -13.65 -4.16
N LEU A 108 5.09 -12.81 -4.07
CA LEU A 108 6.35 -13.12 -3.39
C LEU A 108 6.68 -12.06 -2.33
N PRO A 109 7.35 -12.43 -1.22
CA PRO A 109 7.69 -11.49 -0.16
C PRO A 109 8.86 -10.57 -0.55
N ASN A 110 9.77 -11.07 -1.41
CA ASN A 110 10.98 -10.35 -1.77
C ASN A 110 10.72 -9.17 -2.71
N LEU A 111 11.57 -8.15 -2.60
CA LEU A 111 11.57 -7.00 -3.52
C LEU A 111 12.01 -7.47 -4.92
N GLY A 112 11.04 -7.83 -5.76
CA GLY A 112 11.29 -8.15 -7.16
C GLY A 112 11.75 -6.92 -7.95
N LYS A 113 12.48 -7.14 -9.06
CA LYS A 113 12.84 -6.08 -10.01
C LYS A 113 11.60 -5.55 -10.72
N GLY A 114 11.46 -4.23 -10.78
CA GLY A 114 10.34 -3.57 -11.47
C GLY A 114 8.98 -4.08 -10.96
N MET A 115 8.07 -4.38 -11.89
CA MET A 115 6.72 -4.83 -11.58
C MET A 115 6.58 -6.34 -11.32
N ASN A 116 7.66 -7.11 -11.39
CA ASN A 116 7.58 -8.58 -11.35
C ASN A 116 6.84 -9.06 -10.10
N ASN A 117 5.91 -10.00 -10.28
CA ASN A 117 5.08 -10.57 -9.23
C ASN A 117 4.22 -9.56 -8.46
N ARG A 118 3.83 -8.44 -9.10
CA ARG A 118 2.92 -7.42 -8.56
C ARG A 118 1.66 -7.32 -9.41
N ILE A 119 0.55 -6.97 -8.78
CA ILE A 119 -0.70 -6.63 -9.46
C ILE A 119 -1.13 -5.23 -9.06
N ASN A 120 -1.81 -4.54 -9.96
CA ASN A 120 -2.33 -3.21 -9.69
C ASN A 120 -3.37 -3.26 -8.55
N PRO A 121 -3.13 -2.54 -7.43
CA PRO A 121 -4.03 -2.53 -6.28
C PRO A 121 -5.42 -1.98 -6.57
N ALA A 122 -5.60 -1.16 -7.61
CA ALA A 122 -6.90 -0.57 -7.97
C ALA A 122 -7.95 -1.63 -8.34
N PHE A 123 -7.54 -2.85 -8.70
CA PHE A 123 -8.46 -3.98 -8.88
C PHE A 123 -8.95 -4.60 -7.56
N TYR A 124 -8.38 -4.23 -6.42
CA TYR A 124 -8.68 -4.82 -5.09
C TYR A 124 -9.06 -3.79 -4.03
N LEU A 125 -8.74 -2.52 -4.28
CA LEU A 125 -9.01 -1.38 -3.42
C LEU A 125 -9.79 -0.33 -4.20
N GLN A 126 -10.84 0.20 -3.59
CA GLN A 126 -11.50 1.40 -4.08
C GLN A 126 -10.76 2.61 -3.50
N ALA A 127 -9.77 3.10 -4.24
CA ALA A 127 -9.11 4.35 -3.92
C ALA A 127 -9.95 5.53 -4.42
N LYS A 128 -10.01 6.61 -3.64
CA LYS A 128 -10.49 7.90 -4.14
C LYS A 128 -9.55 8.36 -5.27
N VAL A 129 -10.13 8.90 -6.32
CA VAL A 129 -9.43 9.43 -7.49
C VAL A 129 -9.20 10.91 -7.26
N ILE A 130 -7.94 11.34 -7.26
CA ILE A 130 -7.52 12.71 -6.92
C ILE A 130 -8.31 13.77 -7.71
N GLU A 131 -8.54 13.54 -8.99
CA GLU A 131 -9.17 14.50 -9.87
C GLU A 131 -10.68 14.61 -9.66
N SER A 132 -11.37 13.50 -9.37
CA SER A 132 -12.84 13.45 -9.32
C SER A 132 -13.44 13.34 -7.92
N ASP A 133 -12.71 12.77 -6.96
CA ASP A 133 -13.28 12.31 -5.69
C ASP A 133 -12.78 13.11 -4.47
N PHE A 134 -11.84 14.04 -4.67
CA PHE A 134 -11.30 14.88 -3.61
C PHE A 134 -11.83 16.31 -3.68
N THR A 135 -12.24 16.85 -2.54
CA THR A 135 -12.64 18.26 -2.41
C THR A 135 -11.42 19.18 -2.52
N LYS A 136 -11.65 20.48 -2.72
CA LYS A 136 -10.56 21.47 -2.75
C LYS A 136 -9.81 21.52 -1.42
N GLU A 137 -10.54 21.37 -0.32
CA GLU A 137 -10.02 21.38 1.04
C GLU A 137 -9.13 20.16 1.29
N GLU A 138 -9.54 18.97 0.85
CA GLU A 138 -8.71 17.76 0.96
C GLU A 138 -7.40 17.89 0.16
N LYS A 139 -7.44 18.51 -1.02
CA LYS A 139 -6.24 18.78 -1.84
C LYS A 139 -5.31 19.78 -1.16
N GLN A 140 -5.85 20.88 -0.64
CA GLN A 140 -5.08 21.89 0.09
C GLN A 140 -4.43 21.31 1.35
N GLU A 141 -5.14 20.44 2.07
CA GLU A 141 -4.57 19.79 3.25
C GLU A 141 -3.43 18.83 2.88
N GLN A 142 -3.56 18.06 1.79
CA GLN A 142 -2.45 17.23 1.29
C GLN A 142 -1.24 18.08 0.89
N GLU A 143 -1.45 19.22 0.23
CA GLU A 143 -0.38 20.16 -0.11
C GLU A 143 0.27 20.77 1.14
N ARG A 144 -0.51 21.11 2.17
CA ARG A 144 0.00 21.63 3.42
C ARG A 144 0.83 20.59 4.17
N CYS A 145 0.30 19.38 4.33
CA CYS A 145 1.00 18.24 4.92
C CYS A 145 2.29 17.89 4.17
N SER A 146 2.36 18.17 2.87
CA SER A 146 3.58 17.96 2.09
C SER A 146 4.73 18.93 2.43
N LYS A 147 4.40 20.08 3.04
CA LYS A 147 5.34 21.13 3.42
C LYS A 147 5.71 21.06 4.91
N ASP A 148 4.76 20.67 5.76
CA ASP A 148 4.91 20.58 7.21
C ASP A 148 4.17 19.36 7.76
N MET A 149 4.94 18.29 8.03
CA MET A 149 4.41 17.00 8.49
C MET A 149 4.03 17.03 9.97
N ASP A 150 4.74 17.79 10.81
CA ASP A 150 4.52 17.82 12.26
C ASP A 150 3.16 18.45 12.62
N ASN A 151 2.65 19.32 11.72
CA ASN A 151 1.34 19.94 11.85
C ASN A 151 0.26 19.34 10.94
N CYS A 152 0.51 18.19 10.30
CA CYS A 152 -0.45 17.56 9.41
C CYS A 152 -1.71 17.09 10.17
N LEU A 153 -2.92 17.46 9.72
CA LEU A 153 -4.15 17.20 10.47
C LEU A 153 -4.70 15.79 10.28
N PHE A 154 -4.14 14.98 9.39
CA PHE A 154 -4.57 13.59 9.20
C PHE A 154 -4.36 12.71 10.45
N ASP A 155 -3.43 13.09 11.33
CA ASP A 155 -3.17 12.42 12.61
C ASP A 155 -3.95 13.01 13.80
N LYS A 156 -4.70 14.10 13.61
CA LYS A 156 -5.55 14.70 14.64
C LYS A 156 -7.01 14.28 14.46
N LYS A 157 -7.28 13.00 14.63
CA LYS A 157 -8.63 12.56 15.01
C LYS A 157 -8.57 12.07 16.46
N GLU A 158 -9.50 12.63 17.22
CA GLU A 158 -9.78 12.44 18.66
C GLU A 158 -9.59 11.02 19.19
#